data_AF-A0A7S0KZV3-F1
#
_entry.id   AF-A0A7S0KZV3-F1
#
_cell.length_a   1.000
_cell.length_b   1.000
_cell.length_c   1.000
_cell.angle_alpha   90.00
_cell.angle_beta   90.00
_cell.angle_gamma   90.00
#
_symmetry.space_group_name_H-M   'P 1'
#
loop_
_entity.id
_entity.type
_entity.pdbx_description
1 polymer ?
#
loop_
_entity_poly.entity_id
_entity_poly.type
_entity_poly.pdbx_seq_one_letter_code
_entity_poly.pdbx_strand_id
1 'polypeptide(L)'
;IKPSMEPQSRCFALFLLLRGTECSDSPFARAYRTSRWLVRGIGSELLTNVGGRGGRDWRRVYRPGSRRFPADGGDGALAVVTGATGGIGAEVAEALASCGYSVVVAARHCERGEALARRLRASGASAEFIALRMDNIGSIRRFAAALHRRPCALLVNNAGVMGVSRSETMATNLIGPTLLTLSLLPALRQHSSPRVVNVGSSSHLRAGSVHSSTLHDNALDSDLCAYAESKLGLMQLSTLLRAALPWLTVTDAHPGLVWTPMLQQFWGGFTPALRASGIARIAFKSPACAATTVTAAALDPRQPPARWGEHSRWARGWQHGPYFVNRRPNGFQSSESRQMDLALGLWTTVLEPMAVDVFPVTTREVSKGLSWVRF
;
A
#
# COMPACT_ATOMS: atom_id res chain seq x y z
N ILE A 1 23.93 18.52 -36.99
CA ILE A 1 24.20 17.07 -36.83
C ILE A 1 23.37 16.59 -35.63
N LYS A 2 22.27 15.87 -35.87
CA LYS A 2 21.46 15.27 -34.80
C LYS A 2 22.30 14.19 -34.11
N PRO A 3 22.36 14.10 -32.77
CA PRO A 3 22.94 12.93 -32.15
C PRO A 3 21.94 11.78 -32.33
N SER A 4 22.33 10.79 -33.13
CA SER A 4 21.64 9.51 -33.23
C SER A 4 21.63 8.87 -31.83
N MET A 5 20.44 8.70 -31.25
CA MET A 5 20.29 7.86 -30.07
C MET A 5 20.59 6.41 -30.47
N GLU A 6 21.62 5.85 -29.83
CA GLU A 6 22.03 4.46 -29.97
C GLU A 6 20.91 3.50 -29.51
N PRO A 7 20.71 2.34 -30.15
CA PRO A 7 19.64 1.38 -29.79
C PRO A 7 19.73 0.82 -28.36
N GLN A 8 20.88 0.97 -27.67
CA GLN A 8 21.14 0.42 -26.35
C GLN A 8 20.31 1.07 -25.22
N SER A 9 19.84 2.30 -25.40
CA SER A 9 19.12 3.07 -24.36
C SER A 9 17.69 2.59 -24.09
N ARG A 10 17.06 1.89 -25.04
CA ARG A 10 15.71 1.32 -24.85
C ARG A 10 15.72 0.03 -24.04
N CYS A 11 16.83 -0.70 -24.09
CA CYS A 11 16.99 -1.94 -23.35
C CYS A 11 17.40 -1.69 -21.90
N PHE A 12 18.04 -0.57 -21.55
CA PHE A 12 18.60 -0.38 -20.21
C PHE A 12 17.54 -0.28 -19.09
N ALA A 13 16.39 0.35 -19.33
CA ALA A 13 15.29 0.39 -18.35
C ALA A 13 14.63 -0.99 -18.16
N LEU A 14 14.48 -1.75 -19.26
CA LEU A 14 14.05 -3.16 -19.20
C LEU A 14 15.13 -4.03 -18.53
N PHE A 15 16.39 -3.73 -18.75
CA PHE A 15 17.55 -4.41 -18.18
C PHE A 15 17.72 -4.15 -16.68
N LEU A 16 17.40 -2.94 -16.19
CA LEU A 16 17.30 -2.66 -14.75
C LEU A 16 16.09 -3.35 -14.11
N LEU A 17 14.97 -3.49 -14.84
CA LEU A 17 13.84 -4.33 -14.41
C LEU A 17 14.19 -5.83 -14.38
N LEU A 18 15.18 -6.27 -15.17
CA LEU A 18 15.65 -7.66 -15.28
C LEU A 18 16.86 -7.98 -14.36
N ARG A 19 17.67 -6.98 -13.98
CA ARG A 19 18.83 -7.15 -13.08
C ARG A 19 18.46 -7.37 -11.62
N GLY A 20 17.18 -7.23 -11.28
CA GLY A 20 16.74 -7.24 -9.90
C GLY A 20 16.65 -8.62 -9.21
N THR A 21 17.57 -9.54 -9.50
CA THR A 21 17.33 -10.99 -9.32
C THR A 21 18.28 -11.70 -8.35
N GLU A 22 18.71 -11.03 -7.28
CA GLU A 22 19.42 -11.68 -6.16
C GLU A 22 18.51 -11.85 -4.94
N CYS A 23 17.42 -12.59 -5.13
CA CYS A 23 16.68 -13.22 -4.02
C CYS A 23 17.18 -14.66 -3.92
N SER A 24 17.40 -15.16 -2.70
CA SER A 24 18.04 -16.43 -2.27
C SER A 24 17.46 -17.75 -2.81
N ASP A 25 16.70 -17.71 -3.89
CA ASP A 25 15.98 -18.82 -4.50
C ASP A 25 16.80 -19.54 -5.58
N SER A 26 16.34 -20.72 -6.03
CA SER A 26 16.92 -21.40 -7.21
C SER A 26 16.77 -20.56 -8.49
N PRO A 27 17.69 -20.69 -9.48
CA PRO A 27 17.60 -19.95 -10.75
C PRO A 27 16.26 -20.10 -11.47
N PHE A 28 15.67 -21.28 -11.42
CA PHE A 28 14.37 -21.57 -12.04
C PHE A 28 13.23 -20.80 -11.35
N ALA A 29 13.17 -20.82 -10.02
CA ALA A 29 12.15 -20.11 -9.26
C ALA A 29 12.22 -18.59 -9.51
N ARG A 30 13.45 -18.05 -9.62
CA ARG A 30 13.67 -16.64 -9.98
C ARG A 30 13.15 -16.31 -11.37
N ALA A 31 13.48 -17.13 -12.37
CA ALA A 31 13.02 -16.94 -13.74
C ALA A 31 11.49 -17.00 -13.84
N TYR A 32 10.87 -17.95 -13.13
CA TYR A 32 9.42 -18.08 -13.04
C TYR A 32 8.76 -16.84 -12.43
N ARG A 33 9.22 -16.37 -11.26
CA ARG A 33 8.62 -15.19 -10.59
C ARG A 33 8.84 -13.90 -11.37
N THR A 34 10.00 -13.75 -11.99
CA THR A 34 10.27 -12.61 -12.89
C THR A 34 9.31 -12.62 -14.08
N SER A 35 9.14 -13.77 -14.74
CA SER A 35 8.20 -13.93 -15.84
C SER A 35 6.75 -13.67 -15.40
N ARG A 36 6.37 -14.19 -14.23
CA ARG A 36 5.06 -13.94 -13.60
C ARG A 36 4.81 -12.45 -13.42
N TRP A 37 5.78 -11.71 -12.89
CA TRP A 37 5.66 -10.27 -12.70
C TRP A 37 5.62 -9.49 -14.01
N LEU A 38 6.44 -9.85 -15.00
CA LEU A 38 6.44 -9.20 -16.31
C LEU A 38 5.09 -9.36 -17.00
N VAL A 39 4.48 -10.54 -16.94
CA VAL A 39 3.20 -10.83 -17.60
C VAL A 39 2.01 -10.32 -16.78
N ARG A 40 1.92 -10.69 -15.50
CA ARG A 40 0.75 -10.44 -14.64
C ARG A 40 0.82 -9.12 -13.87
N GLY A 41 2.00 -8.51 -13.75
CA GLY A 41 2.21 -7.17 -13.22
C GLY A 41 2.32 -6.17 -14.37
N ILE A 42 3.55 -5.84 -14.76
CA ILE A 42 3.88 -4.76 -15.71
C ILE A 42 3.09 -4.87 -17.02
N GLY A 43 3.07 -6.03 -17.66
CA GLY A 43 2.41 -6.22 -18.95
C GLY A 43 0.90 -5.94 -18.88
N SER A 44 0.23 -6.45 -17.85
CA SER A 44 -1.20 -6.19 -17.63
C SER A 44 -1.49 -4.70 -17.38
N GLU A 45 -0.58 -4.00 -16.70
CA GLU A 45 -0.72 -2.59 -16.37
C GLU A 45 -0.52 -1.71 -17.61
N LEU A 46 0.51 -1.98 -18.40
CA LEU A 46 0.76 -1.30 -19.66
C LEU A 46 -0.43 -1.47 -20.62
N LEU A 47 -0.96 -2.69 -20.76
CA LEU A 47 -2.16 -2.94 -21.57
C LEU A 47 -3.37 -2.12 -21.07
N THR A 48 -3.55 -2.06 -19.76
CA THR A 48 -4.67 -1.30 -19.16
C THR A 48 -4.49 0.20 -19.37
N ASN A 49 -3.27 0.72 -19.21
CA ASN A 49 -2.94 2.14 -19.37
C ASN A 49 -3.09 2.58 -20.83
N VAL A 50 -2.52 1.82 -21.78
CA VAL A 50 -2.60 2.06 -23.22
C VAL A 50 -4.04 2.00 -23.72
N GLY A 51 -4.84 1.04 -23.23
CA GLY A 51 -6.24 0.89 -23.61
C GLY A 51 -7.19 1.95 -23.01
N GLY A 52 -6.69 2.96 -22.30
CA GLY A 52 -7.51 4.00 -21.66
C GLY A 52 -8.36 3.52 -20.48
N ARG A 53 -8.17 2.26 -20.05
CA ARG A 53 -8.88 1.64 -18.93
C ARG A 53 -8.14 1.80 -17.59
N GLY A 54 -6.91 2.33 -17.62
CA GLY A 54 -5.97 2.49 -16.51
C GLY A 54 -6.47 3.30 -15.31
N GLY A 55 -7.60 3.99 -15.44
CA GLY A 55 -8.23 4.67 -14.32
C GLY A 55 -8.68 6.05 -14.73
N ARG A 56 -9.90 6.41 -14.31
CA ARG A 56 -10.38 7.79 -14.39
C ARG A 56 -9.85 8.53 -13.17
N ASP A 57 -9.49 9.79 -13.36
CA ASP A 57 -9.20 10.72 -12.27
C ASP A 57 -10.29 10.63 -11.21
N TRP A 58 -9.90 10.50 -9.95
CA TRP A 58 -10.83 10.35 -8.84
C TRP A 58 -11.84 11.49 -8.80
N ARG A 59 -11.49 12.72 -9.22
CA ARG A 59 -12.39 13.89 -9.29
C ARG A 59 -13.57 13.68 -10.24
N ARG A 60 -13.41 12.83 -11.25
CA ARG A 60 -14.48 12.45 -12.19
C ARG A 60 -15.33 11.28 -11.67
N VAL A 61 -14.78 10.49 -10.74
CA VAL A 61 -15.41 9.27 -10.20
C VAL A 61 -16.18 9.57 -8.92
N TYR A 62 -15.60 10.37 -8.03
CA TYR A 62 -16.14 10.79 -6.74
C TYR A 62 -16.45 12.28 -6.84
N ARG A 63 -17.70 12.60 -7.20
CA ARG A 63 -18.18 13.99 -7.23
C ARG A 63 -18.79 14.34 -5.86
N PRO A 64 -18.51 15.54 -5.32
CA PRO A 64 -19.23 16.05 -4.15
C PRO A 64 -20.74 15.96 -4.36
N GLY A 65 -21.48 15.42 -3.38
CA GLY A 65 -22.94 15.27 -3.45
C GLY A 65 -23.48 14.09 -4.27
N SER A 66 -22.63 13.26 -4.89
CA SER A 66 -23.11 12.03 -5.54
C SER A 66 -23.48 10.94 -4.51
N ARG A 67 -24.69 10.37 -4.59
CA ARG A 67 -25.26 9.35 -3.66
C ARG A 67 -24.55 7.97 -3.66
N ARG A 68 -23.23 7.91 -3.81
CA ARG A 68 -22.46 6.65 -3.87
C ARG A 68 -21.68 6.33 -2.60
N PHE A 69 -21.90 7.07 -1.53
CA PHE A 69 -21.20 6.86 -0.28
C PHE A 69 -21.96 5.86 0.60
N PRO A 70 -21.25 4.91 1.25
CA PRO A 70 -21.80 4.25 2.43
C PRO A 70 -22.19 5.35 3.44
N ALA A 71 -23.38 5.25 4.00
CA ALA A 71 -23.98 6.21 4.94
C ALA A 71 -23.22 6.30 6.29
N ASP A 72 -22.07 5.65 6.39
CA ASP A 72 -21.42 5.27 7.65
C ASP A 72 -19.91 5.65 7.71
N GLY A 73 -19.39 6.49 6.79
CA GLY A 73 -17.98 6.93 6.86
C GLY A 73 -17.66 8.36 6.40
N GLY A 74 -18.51 8.99 5.61
CA GLY A 74 -18.25 10.34 5.08
C GLY A 74 -18.62 11.49 6.02
N ASP A 75 -19.40 11.27 7.08
CA ASP A 75 -19.96 12.38 7.88
C ASP A 75 -19.00 12.85 8.97
N GLY A 76 -17.83 13.34 8.57
CA GLY A 76 -16.78 13.81 9.48
C GLY A 76 -15.98 12.70 10.16
N ALA A 77 -16.20 11.43 9.81
CA ALA A 77 -15.44 10.32 10.36
C ALA A 77 -13.94 10.47 10.02
N LEU A 78 -13.08 10.04 10.95
CA LEU A 78 -11.65 10.25 10.83
C LEU A 78 -11.02 9.27 9.82
N ALA A 79 -10.29 9.81 8.86
CA ALA A 79 -9.40 9.05 7.97
C ALA A 79 -7.94 9.47 8.16
N VAL A 80 -7.06 8.50 8.35
CA VAL A 80 -5.61 8.70 8.41
C VAL A 80 -4.99 8.27 7.09
N VAL A 81 -4.20 9.13 6.46
CA VAL A 81 -3.47 8.79 5.23
C VAL A 81 -1.97 9.00 5.45
N THR A 82 -1.19 7.91 5.38
CA THR A 82 0.27 7.99 5.55
C THR A 82 0.98 8.36 4.24
N GLY A 83 2.10 9.09 4.32
CA GLY A 83 2.84 9.54 3.13
C GLY A 83 2.07 10.56 2.30
N ALA A 84 1.13 11.29 2.92
CA ALA A 84 0.20 12.20 2.25
C ALA A 84 0.81 13.59 1.98
N THR A 85 2.09 13.69 1.60
CA THR A 85 2.75 14.99 1.29
C THR A 85 3.02 15.19 -0.19
N GLY A 86 2.61 14.25 -1.04
CA GLY A 86 2.73 14.31 -2.49
C GLY A 86 2.33 13.01 -3.16
N GLY A 87 2.29 13.02 -4.50
CA GLY A 87 1.94 11.83 -5.28
C GLY A 87 0.59 11.24 -4.91
N ILE A 88 0.52 9.91 -4.78
CA ILE A 88 -0.73 9.16 -4.59
C ILE A 88 -1.38 9.52 -3.25
N GLY A 89 -0.60 9.62 -2.16
CA GLY A 89 -1.14 9.89 -0.83
C GLY A 89 -1.86 11.23 -0.71
N ALA A 90 -1.33 12.28 -1.35
CA ALA A 90 -1.97 13.59 -1.35
C ALA A 90 -3.32 13.57 -2.12
N GLU A 91 -3.36 12.87 -3.26
CA GLU A 91 -4.59 12.70 -4.05
C GLU A 91 -5.61 11.82 -3.33
N VAL A 92 -5.18 10.80 -2.59
CA VAL A 92 -6.07 10.01 -1.72
C VAL A 92 -6.63 10.86 -0.59
N ALA A 93 -5.81 11.69 0.06
CA ALA A 93 -6.28 12.61 1.10
C ALA A 93 -7.33 13.59 0.57
N GLU A 94 -7.11 14.18 -0.62
CA GLU A 94 -8.12 15.03 -1.28
C GLU A 94 -9.38 14.27 -1.64
N ALA A 95 -9.26 13.05 -2.17
CA ALA A 95 -10.40 12.23 -2.52
C ALA A 95 -11.25 11.92 -1.28
N LEU A 96 -10.63 11.51 -0.18
CA LEU A 96 -11.34 11.22 1.08
C LEU A 96 -11.97 12.48 1.69
N ALA A 97 -11.27 13.61 1.68
CA ALA A 97 -11.82 14.89 2.11
C ALA A 97 -13.05 15.30 1.28
N SER A 98 -13.01 15.09 -0.05
CA SER A 98 -14.16 15.34 -0.94
C SER A 98 -15.34 14.38 -0.71
N CYS A 99 -15.08 13.25 -0.05
CA CYS A 99 -16.09 12.28 0.39
C CYS A 99 -16.57 12.57 1.83
N GLY A 100 -16.15 13.68 2.43
CA GLY A 100 -16.59 14.18 3.74
C GLY A 100 -15.75 13.74 4.95
N TYR A 101 -14.76 12.87 4.77
CA TYR A 101 -13.91 12.43 5.87
C TYR A 101 -13.15 13.60 6.51
N SER A 102 -12.98 13.55 7.83
CA SER A 102 -12.00 14.38 8.52
C SER A 102 -10.62 13.76 8.32
N VAL A 103 -9.72 14.41 7.58
CA VAL A 103 -8.47 13.79 7.13
C VAL A 103 -7.27 14.21 7.98
N VAL A 104 -6.59 13.22 8.56
CA VAL A 104 -5.23 13.39 9.11
C VAL A 104 -4.21 13.11 8.01
N VAL A 105 -3.52 14.17 7.61
CA VAL A 105 -2.36 14.13 6.73
C VAL A 105 -1.16 13.67 7.57
N ALA A 106 -0.79 12.40 7.46
CA ALA A 106 0.30 11.81 8.25
C ALA A 106 1.57 11.65 7.40
N ALA A 107 2.63 12.38 7.72
CA ALA A 107 3.87 12.33 6.95
C ALA A 107 5.08 12.89 7.70
N ARG A 108 6.28 12.66 7.15
CA ARG A 108 7.56 13.10 7.74
C ARG A 108 7.91 14.57 7.50
N HIS A 109 7.37 15.19 6.44
CA HIS A 109 7.73 16.56 6.04
C HIS A 109 6.67 17.55 6.50
N CYS A 110 6.94 18.29 7.58
CA CYS A 110 5.97 19.18 8.23
C CYS A 110 5.41 20.25 7.27
N GLU A 111 6.26 21.02 6.61
CA GLU A 111 5.83 22.12 5.73
C GLU A 111 4.88 21.66 4.62
N ARG A 112 5.23 20.55 3.93
CA ARG A 112 4.38 19.99 2.86
C ARG A 112 3.07 19.43 3.41
N GLY A 113 3.12 18.83 4.60
CA GLY A 113 1.95 18.24 5.26
C GLY A 113 0.97 19.33 5.69
N GLU A 114 1.46 20.38 6.33
CA GLU A 114 0.67 21.55 6.71
C GLU A 114 0.14 22.30 5.49
N ALA A 115 0.92 22.42 4.42
CA ALA A 115 0.45 23.00 3.17
C ALA A 115 -0.75 22.22 2.58
N LEU A 116 -0.69 20.88 2.56
CA LEU A 116 -1.82 20.07 2.13
C LEU A 116 -3.02 20.23 3.07
N ALA A 117 -2.82 20.12 4.38
CA ALA A 117 -3.90 20.27 5.35
C ALA A 117 -4.58 21.66 5.25
N ARG A 118 -3.80 22.73 5.02
CA ARG A 118 -4.35 24.07 4.74
C ARG A 118 -5.16 24.10 3.45
N ARG A 119 -4.67 23.48 2.36
CA ARG A 119 -5.40 23.39 1.09
C ARG A 119 -6.74 22.67 1.25
N LEU A 120 -6.77 21.55 1.97
CA LEU A 120 -7.99 20.78 2.25
C LEU A 120 -9.00 21.61 3.06
N ARG A 121 -8.52 22.32 4.10
CA ARG A 121 -9.36 23.24 4.89
C ARG A 121 -9.91 24.39 4.07
N ALA A 122 -9.11 24.96 3.16
CA ALA A 122 -9.56 26.02 2.26
C ALA A 122 -10.65 25.55 1.28
N SER A 123 -10.72 24.24 0.97
CA SER A 123 -11.83 23.64 0.23
C SER A 123 -13.05 23.26 1.07
N GLY A 124 -13.08 23.64 2.36
CA GLY A 124 -14.19 23.39 3.28
C GLY A 124 -14.17 22.02 3.98
N ALA A 125 -13.10 21.23 3.82
CA ALA A 125 -12.99 19.94 4.49
C ALA A 125 -12.34 20.07 5.88
N SER A 126 -12.65 19.14 6.79
CA SER A 126 -11.89 18.99 8.03
C SER A 126 -10.58 18.27 7.74
N ALA A 127 -9.45 18.92 8.02
CA ALA A 127 -8.14 18.31 7.85
C ALA A 127 -7.09 18.89 8.79
N GLU A 128 -6.18 18.04 9.25
CA GLU A 128 -5.02 18.44 10.04
C GLU A 128 -3.76 17.67 9.60
N PHE A 129 -2.60 18.20 9.98
CA PHE A 129 -1.33 17.53 9.79
C PHE A 129 -0.84 16.98 11.12
N ILE A 130 -0.36 15.74 11.12
CA ILE A 130 0.36 15.16 12.27
C ILE A 130 1.64 14.50 11.76
N ALA A 131 2.78 14.87 12.35
CA ALA A 131 4.08 14.35 11.94
C ALA A 131 4.17 12.84 12.21
N LEU A 132 4.59 12.08 11.18
CA LEU A 132 4.74 10.64 11.25
C LEU A 132 5.95 10.17 10.42
N ARG A 133 6.88 9.51 11.10
CA ARG A 133 7.98 8.74 10.52
C ARG A 133 7.72 7.25 10.69
N MET A 134 7.54 6.55 9.57
CA MET A 134 7.23 5.11 9.56
C MET A 134 8.43 4.24 9.99
N ASP A 135 9.64 4.76 9.82
CA ASP A 135 10.90 4.13 10.22
C ASP A 135 11.28 4.40 11.68
N ASN A 136 10.42 5.08 12.46
CA ASN A 136 10.74 5.49 13.83
C ASN A 136 9.61 5.12 14.80
N ILE A 137 9.89 4.14 15.67
CA ILE A 137 8.94 3.64 16.68
C ILE A 137 8.44 4.76 17.61
N GLY A 138 9.33 5.65 18.06
CA GLY A 138 8.96 6.78 18.91
C GLY A 138 8.00 7.75 18.21
N SER A 139 8.17 7.96 16.90
CA SER A 139 7.24 8.74 16.09
C SER A 139 5.87 8.07 15.99
N ILE A 140 5.83 6.76 15.77
CA ILE A 140 4.57 5.99 15.70
C ILE A 140 3.84 6.06 17.04
N ARG A 141 4.55 5.92 18.17
CA ARG A 141 3.97 6.04 19.51
C ARG A 141 3.34 7.40 19.76
N ARG A 142 4.05 8.49 19.43
CA ARG A 142 3.52 9.86 19.57
C ARG A 142 2.30 10.09 18.67
N PHE A 143 2.36 9.60 17.44
CA PHE A 143 1.24 9.69 16.50
C PHE A 143 0.00 8.93 17.02
N ALA A 144 0.18 7.70 17.49
CA ALA A 144 -0.90 6.90 18.05
C ALA A 144 -1.51 7.54 19.30
N ALA A 145 -0.69 8.11 20.19
CA ALA A 145 -1.16 8.83 21.36
C ALA A 145 -2.05 10.04 21.00
N ALA A 146 -1.70 10.77 19.94
CA ALA A 146 -2.48 11.91 19.46
C ALA A 146 -3.88 11.50 18.92
N LEU A 147 -4.05 10.24 18.50
CA LEU A 147 -5.30 9.73 17.93
C LEU A 147 -6.07 8.77 18.86
N HIS A 148 -5.51 8.40 20.00
CA HIS A 148 -6.03 7.30 20.83
C HIS A 148 -7.51 7.43 21.22
N ARG A 149 -8.00 8.65 21.45
CA ARG A 149 -9.38 8.95 21.86
C ARG A 149 -10.30 9.37 20.71
N ARG A 150 -9.85 9.22 19.47
CA ARG A 150 -10.58 9.67 18.28
C ARG A 150 -11.00 8.44 17.48
N PRO A 151 -12.31 8.17 17.32
CA PRO A 151 -12.78 7.06 16.51
C PRO A 151 -12.21 7.16 15.09
N CYS A 152 -11.40 6.17 14.71
CA CYS A 152 -10.76 6.11 13.40
C CYS A 152 -11.58 5.21 12.49
N ALA A 153 -12.17 5.75 11.43
CA ALA A 153 -12.94 4.97 10.48
C ALA A 153 -12.05 4.28 9.45
N LEU A 154 -10.96 4.95 9.05
CA LEU A 154 -10.14 4.53 7.93
C LEU A 154 -8.66 4.84 8.16
N LEU A 155 -7.81 3.82 8.05
CA LEU A 155 -6.36 3.97 7.93
C LEU A 155 -5.90 3.57 6.53
N VAL A 156 -5.23 4.47 5.82
CA VAL A 156 -4.58 4.18 4.55
C VAL A 156 -3.06 4.16 4.75
N ASN A 157 -2.50 2.96 4.77
CA ASN A 157 -1.06 2.71 4.77
C ASN A 157 -0.51 2.91 3.34
N ASN A 158 -0.32 4.17 2.96
CA ASN A 158 0.18 4.58 1.65
C ASN A 158 1.69 4.90 1.63
N ALA A 159 2.26 5.30 2.77
CA ALA A 159 3.69 5.62 2.84
C ALA A 159 4.55 4.46 2.32
N GLY A 160 5.58 4.80 1.56
CA GLY A 160 6.60 3.86 1.12
C GLY A 160 7.83 4.54 0.57
N VAL A 161 8.91 3.79 0.49
CA VAL A 161 10.21 4.16 -0.11
C VAL A 161 10.70 3.03 -1.03
N MET A 162 11.62 3.35 -1.92
CA MET A 162 12.17 2.44 -2.91
C MET A 162 13.57 2.94 -3.32
N GLY A 163 14.51 2.03 -3.58
CA GLY A 163 15.87 2.41 -3.98
C GLY A 163 16.66 3.11 -2.86
N VAL A 164 16.32 2.84 -1.60
CA VAL A 164 17.10 3.21 -0.40
C VAL A 164 17.76 1.95 0.15
N SER A 165 18.33 1.97 1.37
CA SER A 165 18.85 0.72 1.94
C SER A 165 17.74 -0.33 2.08
N ARG A 166 18.11 -1.61 2.02
CA ARG A 166 17.15 -2.72 2.17
C ARG A 166 16.46 -2.67 3.53
N SER A 167 17.20 -2.40 4.60
CA SER A 167 16.69 -2.20 5.96
C SER A 167 15.71 -1.03 6.08
N GLU A 168 16.01 0.13 5.47
CA GLU A 168 15.11 1.30 5.46
C GLU A 168 13.82 0.99 4.68
N THR A 169 13.94 0.25 3.59
CA THR A 169 12.80 -0.21 2.78
C THR A 169 11.88 -1.11 3.61
N MET A 170 12.43 -2.10 4.32
CA MET A 170 11.65 -2.98 5.19
C MET A 170 11.03 -2.23 6.38
N ALA A 171 11.80 -1.33 7.01
CA ALA A 171 11.34 -0.51 8.12
C ALA A 171 10.15 0.37 7.72
N THR A 172 10.22 1.05 6.59
CA THR A 172 9.19 2.00 6.15
C THR A 172 7.98 1.32 5.51
N ASN A 173 8.19 0.25 4.73
CA ASN A 173 7.14 -0.33 3.88
C ASN A 173 6.41 -1.51 4.54
N LEU A 174 7.00 -2.15 5.56
CA LEU A 174 6.42 -3.32 6.24
C LEU A 174 6.31 -3.14 7.76
N ILE A 175 7.43 -2.89 8.45
CA ILE A 175 7.44 -2.80 9.92
C ILE A 175 6.62 -1.60 10.39
N GLY A 176 6.85 -0.42 9.80
CA GLY A 176 6.12 0.80 10.11
C GLY A 176 4.59 0.65 9.98
N PRO A 177 4.07 0.19 8.83
CA PRO A 177 2.64 -0.07 8.66
C PRO A 177 2.09 -1.09 9.66
N THR A 178 2.85 -2.14 9.97
CA THR A 178 2.48 -3.13 10.99
C THR A 178 2.30 -2.46 12.35
N LEU A 179 3.35 -1.77 12.83
CA LEU A 179 3.34 -1.11 14.12
C LEU A 179 2.27 -0.01 14.20
N LEU A 180 2.10 0.77 13.13
CA LEU A 180 1.08 1.80 13.07
C LEU A 180 -0.33 1.20 13.16
N THR A 181 -0.63 0.16 12.38
CA THR A 181 -1.94 -0.51 12.44
C THR A 181 -2.21 -1.07 13.83
N LEU A 182 -1.25 -1.78 14.44
CA LEU A 182 -1.38 -2.31 15.80
C LEU A 182 -1.58 -1.19 16.84
N SER A 183 -0.90 -0.06 16.69
CA SER A 183 -1.01 1.08 17.59
C SER A 183 -2.37 1.79 17.51
N LEU A 184 -3.03 1.73 16.34
CA LEU A 184 -4.31 2.38 16.08
C LEU A 184 -5.52 1.45 16.27
N LEU A 185 -5.33 0.15 16.56
CA LEU A 185 -6.47 -0.75 16.84
C LEU A 185 -7.44 -0.21 17.90
N PRO A 186 -7.00 0.43 19.01
CA PRO A 186 -7.92 0.99 20.00
C PRO A 186 -8.78 2.14 19.44
N ALA A 187 -8.23 2.94 18.53
CA ALA A 187 -8.96 4.03 17.86
C ALA A 187 -9.89 3.49 16.77
N LEU A 188 -9.44 2.48 16.01
CA LEU A 188 -10.24 1.80 14.98
C LEU A 188 -11.46 1.10 15.60
N ARG A 189 -11.30 0.45 16.76
CA ARG A 189 -12.39 -0.25 17.46
C ARG A 189 -13.53 0.66 17.92
N GLN A 190 -13.28 1.95 18.06
CA GLN A 190 -14.32 2.92 18.45
C GLN A 190 -15.26 3.26 17.28
N HIS A 191 -14.91 2.89 16.04
CA HIS A 191 -15.78 3.04 14.88
C HIS A 191 -16.58 1.75 14.64
N SER A 192 -17.83 1.87 14.15
CA SER A 192 -18.72 0.72 13.91
C SER A 192 -18.27 -0.16 12.74
N SER A 193 -17.61 0.43 11.75
CA SER A 193 -17.16 -0.23 10.51
C SER A 193 -15.72 0.18 10.15
N PRO A 194 -14.69 -0.13 10.97
CA PRO A 194 -13.34 0.35 10.75
C PRO A 194 -12.64 -0.37 9.59
N ARG A 195 -11.76 0.37 8.90
CA ARG A 195 -11.08 -0.09 7.68
C ARG A 195 -9.59 0.20 7.69
N VAL A 196 -8.80 -0.73 7.18
CA VAL A 196 -7.40 -0.55 6.83
C VAL A 196 -7.21 -0.83 5.35
N VAL A 197 -6.55 0.08 4.64
CA VAL A 197 -6.14 -0.09 3.25
C VAL A 197 -4.63 -0.09 3.18
N ASN A 198 -4.05 -1.19 2.72
CA ASN A 198 -2.61 -1.31 2.48
C ASN A 198 -2.30 -1.05 1.00
N VAL A 199 -1.43 -0.08 0.71
CA VAL A 199 -1.02 0.22 -0.66
C VAL A 199 0.13 -0.72 -1.05
N GLY A 200 -0.24 -1.77 -1.79
CA GLY A 200 0.66 -2.78 -2.32
C GLY A 200 1.39 -2.34 -3.59
N SER A 201 1.98 -3.31 -4.28
CA SER A 201 2.62 -3.14 -5.58
C SER A 201 2.58 -4.46 -6.33
N SER A 202 2.49 -4.46 -7.66
CA SER A 202 2.66 -5.69 -8.45
C SER A 202 4.05 -6.31 -8.27
N SER A 203 5.05 -5.56 -7.75
CA SER A 203 6.38 -6.09 -7.41
C SER A 203 6.36 -7.22 -6.40
N HIS A 204 5.29 -7.37 -5.59
CA HIS A 204 5.13 -8.53 -4.69
C HIS A 204 5.20 -9.87 -5.44
N LEU A 205 4.85 -9.90 -6.74
CA LEU A 205 4.91 -11.08 -7.59
C LEU A 205 6.35 -11.60 -7.82
N ARG A 206 7.37 -10.78 -7.55
CA ARG A 206 8.80 -11.14 -7.68
C ARG A 206 9.34 -11.84 -6.45
N ALA A 207 8.78 -11.57 -5.27
CA ALA A 207 9.24 -12.14 -4.02
C ALA A 207 8.59 -13.52 -3.78
N GLY A 208 9.37 -14.45 -3.22
CA GLY A 208 8.88 -15.75 -2.73
C GLY A 208 8.64 -15.78 -1.22
N SER A 209 9.33 -14.92 -0.48
CA SER A 209 9.35 -14.87 0.99
C SER A 209 9.81 -13.49 1.44
N VAL A 210 9.73 -13.24 2.75
CA VAL A 210 10.38 -12.09 3.41
C VAL A 210 11.55 -12.64 4.20
N HIS A 211 12.76 -12.18 3.91
CA HIS A 211 13.95 -12.68 4.59
C HIS A 211 14.32 -11.81 5.79
N SER A 212 14.68 -12.45 6.90
CA SER A 212 15.16 -11.75 8.10
C SER A 212 16.47 -11.00 7.85
N SER A 213 17.34 -11.52 6.97
CA SER A 213 18.58 -10.85 6.56
C SER A 213 18.32 -9.48 5.93
N THR A 214 17.24 -9.34 5.15
CA THR A 214 16.84 -8.07 4.51
C THR A 214 16.53 -6.97 5.53
N LEU A 215 16.09 -7.33 6.74
CA LEU A 215 15.72 -6.37 7.79
C LEU A 215 16.90 -5.58 8.34
N HIS A 216 18.11 -6.16 8.26
CA HIS A 216 19.33 -5.59 8.82
C HIS A 216 20.37 -5.22 7.76
N ASP A 217 20.05 -5.46 6.49
CA ASP A 217 20.93 -5.17 5.37
C ASP A 217 20.89 -3.67 5.01
N ASN A 218 22.01 -2.98 5.25
CA ASN A 218 22.15 -1.56 4.93
C ASN A 218 22.63 -1.31 3.49
N ALA A 219 22.81 -2.35 2.67
CA ALA A 219 23.10 -2.19 1.26
C ALA A 219 21.95 -1.52 0.51
N LEU A 220 22.30 -0.78 -0.53
CA LEU A 220 21.34 -0.14 -1.42
C LEU A 220 20.47 -1.20 -2.11
N ASP A 221 19.14 -1.05 -2.06
CA ASP A 221 18.16 -1.92 -2.72
C ASP A 221 18.08 -1.63 -4.24
N SER A 222 19.20 -1.75 -4.94
CA SER A 222 19.29 -1.42 -6.38
C SER A 222 18.52 -2.40 -7.26
N ASP A 223 18.30 -3.62 -6.79
CA ASP A 223 17.57 -4.69 -7.46
C ASP A 223 16.06 -4.67 -7.18
N LEU A 224 15.61 -3.85 -6.22
CA LEU A 224 14.24 -3.81 -5.71
C LEU A 224 13.79 -5.11 -5.03
N CYS A 225 14.73 -5.92 -4.54
CA CYS A 225 14.42 -7.15 -3.82
C CYS A 225 13.72 -6.82 -2.50
N ALA A 226 14.30 -5.94 -1.67
CA ALA A 226 13.67 -5.56 -0.41
C ALA A 226 12.33 -4.83 -0.63
N TYR A 227 12.22 -4.04 -1.70
CA TYR A 227 10.94 -3.46 -2.08
C TYR A 227 9.89 -4.54 -2.40
N ALA A 228 10.23 -5.55 -3.20
CA ALA A 228 9.33 -6.65 -3.52
C ALA A 228 8.94 -7.47 -2.28
N GLU A 229 9.92 -7.81 -1.42
CA GLU A 229 9.70 -8.51 -0.14
C GLU A 229 8.78 -7.70 0.77
N SER A 230 9.04 -6.40 0.95
CA SER A 230 8.21 -5.54 1.80
C SER A 230 6.74 -5.49 1.34
N LYS A 231 6.50 -5.49 0.02
CA LYS A 231 5.15 -5.46 -0.55
C LYS A 231 4.47 -6.83 -0.52
N LEU A 232 5.23 -7.93 -0.59
CA LEU A 232 4.72 -9.27 -0.28
C LEU A 232 4.32 -9.38 1.19
N GLY A 233 5.22 -9.01 2.10
CA GLY A 233 4.98 -9.05 3.54
C GLY A 233 3.80 -8.19 3.97
N LEU A 234 3.59 -7.03 3.33
CA LEU A 234 2.44 -6.17 3.63
C LEU A 234 1.12 -6.83 3.24
N MET A 235 1.08 -7.58 2.13
CA MET A 235 -0.10 -8.36 1.74
C MET A 235 -0.31 -9.59 2.64
N GLN A 236 0.77 -10.24 3.09
CA GLN A 236 0.69 -11.31 4.09
C GLN A 236 0.15 -10.80 5.43
N LEU A 237 0.56 -9.60 5.87
CA LEU A 237 -0.02 -8.92 7.02
C LEU A 237 -1.53 -8.70 6.82
N SER A 238 -1.97 -8.26 5.64
CA SER A 238 -3.40 -8.11 5.35
C SER A 238 -4.16 -9.44 5.48
N THR A 239 -3.61 -10.53 4.94
CA THR A 239 -4.18 -11.89 5.08
C THR A 239 -4.32 -12.28 6.55
N LEU A 240 -3.28 -12.04 7.34
CA LEU A 240 -3.26 -12.36 8.77
C LEU A 240 -4.25 -11.52 9.58
N LEU A 241 -4.29 -10.20 9.37
CA LEU A 241 -5.19 -9.31 10.10
C LEU A 241 -6.67 -9.63 9.83
N ARG A 242 -7.02 -10.07 8.62
CA ARG A 242 -8.39 -10.53 8.29
C ARG A 242 -8.80 -11.76 9.09
N ALA A 243 -7.87 -12.68 9.34
CA ALA A 243 -8.13 -13.87 10.13
C ALA A 243 -8.14 -13.55 11.63
N ALA A 244 -7.22 -12.71 12.10
CA ALA A 244 -7.07 -12.37 13.50
C ALA A 244 -8.16 -11.42 14.03
N LEU A 245 -8.60 -10.47 13.20
CA LEU A 245 -9.46 -9.36 13.59
C LEU A 245 -10.71 -9.31 12.68
N PRO A 246 -11.68 -10.23 12.84
CA PRO A 246 -12.86 -10.30 11.97
C PRO A 246 -13.77 -9.06 12.04
N TRP A 247 -13.61 -8.21 13.06
CA TRP A 247 -14.29 -6.92 13.19
C TRP A 247 -13.64 -5.79 12.36
N LEU A 248 -12.45 -6.02 11.80
CA LEU A 248 -11.69 -5.04 11.03
C LEU A 248 -11.70 -5.42 9.54
N THR A 249 -12.15 -4.50 8.69
CA THR A 249 -12.02 -4.70 7.24
C THR A 249 -10.61 -4.32 6.78
N VAL A 250 -9.90 -5.27 6.16
CA VAL A 250 -8.56 -5.01 5.61
C VAL A 250 -8.55 -5.27 4.11
N THR A 251 -8.14 -4.29 3.31
CA THR A 251 -8.06 -4.40 1.85
C THR A 251 -6.68 -3.99 1.34
N ASP A 252 -6.29 -4.54 0.21
CA ASP A 252 -5.03 -4.18 -0.46
C ASP A 252 -5.35 -3.43 -1.76
N ALA A 253 -4.56 -2.43 -2.10
CA ALA A 253 -4.72 -1.68 -3.35
C ALA A 253 -3.39 -1.51 -4.07
N HIS A 254 -3.38 -1.81 -5.37
CA HIS A 254 -2.26 -1.51 -6.24
C HIS A 254 -2.60 -0.33 -7.16
N PRO A 255 -1.86 0.78 -7.05
CA PRO A 255 -2.16 1.99 -7.81
C PRO A 255 -1.85 1.85 -9.32
N GLY A 256 -1.07 0.85 -9.71
CA GLY A 256 -0.53 0.69 -11.07
C GLY A 256 0.88 1.28 -11.23
N LEU A 257 1.36 1.35 -12.47
CA LEU A 257 2.55 2.11 -12.86
C LEU A 257 2.23 3.59 -12.78
N VAL A 258 2.74 4.28 -11.77
CA VAL A 258 2.45 5.69 -11.51
C VAL A 258 3.71 6.52 -11.60
N TRP A 259 3.60 7.68 -12.26
CA TRP A 259 4.68 8.65 -12.30
C TRP A 259 4.78 9.41 -10.97
N THR A 260 5.47 8.83 -9.99
CA THR A 260 5.67 9.40 -8.65
C THR A 260 7.08 9.94 -8.46
N PRO A 261 7.31 10.84 -7.47
CA PRO A 261 8.66 11.24 -7.08
C PRO A 261 9.55 10.04 -6.69
N MET A 262 8.97 9.01 -6.08
CA MET A 262 9.66 7.76 -5.73
C MET A 262 10.25 7.05 -6.96
N LEU A 263 9.44 6.89 -8.02
CA LEU A 263 9.91 6.30 -9.27
C LEU A 263 10.98 7.18 -9.95
N GLN A 264 10.81 8.50 -9.89
CA GLN A 264 11.76 9.44 -10.49
C GLN A 264 13.12 9.42 -9.81
N GLN A 265 13.13 9.37 -8.46
CA GLN A 265 14.36 9.26 -7.67
C GLN A 265 15.12 7.97 -7.98
N PHE A 266 14.40 6.84 -8.15
CA PHE A 266 15.01 5.57 -8.51
C PHE A 266 15.58 5.55 -9.94
N TRP A 267 14.90 6.19 -10.91
CA TRP A 267 15.35 6.20 -12.32
C TRP A 267 16.34 7.31 -12.67
N GLY A 268 16.66 8.21 -11.73
CA GLY A 268 17.67 9.25 -11.89
C GLY A 268 17.56 10.02 -13.21
N GLY A 269 18.70 10.18 -13.90
CA GLY A 269 18.85 10.97 -15.12
C GLY A 269 18.15 10.45 -16.39
N PHE A 270 17.49 9.28 -16.35
CA PHE A 270 16.70 8.76 -17.48
C PHE A 270 15.30 9.41 -17.56
N THR A 271 14.83 10.00 -16.46
CA THR A 271 13.51 10.62 -16.35
C THR A 271 13.24 11.78 -17.33
N PRO A 272 14.18 12.69 -17.64
CA PRO A 272 13.93 13.78 -18.58
C PRO A 272 13.73 13.28 -20.02
N ALA A 273 14.55 12.31 -20.46
CA ALA A 273 14.48 11.73 -21.79
C ALA A 273 13.18 10.95 -22.02
N LEU A 274 12.75 10.15 -21.04
CA LEU A 274 11.49 9.42 -21.13
C LEU A 274 10.27 10.36 -21.08
N ARG A 275 10.34 11.44 -20.29
CA ARG A 275 9.30 12.48 -20.25
C ARG A 275 9.19 13.24 -21.57
N ALA A 276 10.33 13.59 -22.18
CA ALA A 276 10.39 14.26 -23.47
C ALA A 276 9.87 13.40 -24.63
N SER A 277 10.00 12.08 -24.53
CA SER A 277 9.53 11.15 -25.57
C SER A 277 8.00 10.99 -25.66
N GLY A 278 7.24 11.50 -24.68
CA GLY A 278 5.78 11.31 -24.61
C GLY A 278 5.34 9.90 -24.17
N ILE A 279 6.22 8.89 -24.25
CA ILE A 279 5.97 7.50 -23.83
C ILE A 279 5.56 7.44 -22.35
N ALA A 280 6.12 8.31 -21.50
CA ALA A 280 5.77 8.36 -20.09
C ALA A 280 4.27 8.67 -19.84
N ARG A 281 3.62 9.45 -20.71
CA ARG A 281 2.18 9.78 -20.57
C ARG A 281 1.25 8.62 -20.92
N ILE A 282 1.76 7.66 -21.70
CA ILE A 282 1.02 6.48 -22.15
C ILE A 282 1.28 5.30 -21.19
N ALA A 283 2.52 5.14 -20.75
CA ALA A 283 2.93 4.04 -19.89
C ALA A 283 2.55 4.23 -18.41
N PHE A 284 2.48 5.47 -17.92
CA PHE A 284 2.24 5.77 -16.50
C PHE A 284 0.94 6.53 -16.26
N LYS A 285 0.30 6.22 -15.13
CA LYS A 285 -0.85 6.94 -14.61
C LYS A 285 -0.41 8.23 -13.89
N SER A 286 -1.29 9.22 -13.89
CA SER A 286 -1.17 10.34 -12.95
C SER A 286 -1.42 9.86 -11.51
N PRO A 287 -0.87 10.56 -10.51
CA PRO A 287 -1.20 10.31 -9.11
C PRO A 287 -2.71 10.33 -8.82
N ALA A 288 -3.47 11.22 -9.48
CA ALA A 288 -4.92 11.30 -9.34
C ALA A 288 -5.64 10.03 -9.84
N CYS A 289 -5.25 9.49 -11.02
CA CYS A 289 -5.83 8.24 -11.53
C CYS A 289 -5.44 7.03 -10.66
N ALA A 290 -4.24 7.04 -10.09
CA ALA A 290 -3.75 6.03 -9.18
C ALA A 290 -4.53 6.01 -7.85
N ALA A 291 -4.75 7.19 -7.27
CA ALA A 291 -5.53 7.37 -6.05
C ALA A 291 -6.93 6.77 -6.17
N THR A 292 -7.56 6.83 -7.35
CA THR A 292 -8.89 6.23 -7.58
C THR A 292 -8.97 4.76 -7.21
N THR A 293 -7.89 3.97 -7.39
CA THR A 293 -7.90 2.55 -7.00
C THR A 293 -7.81 2.39 -5.48
N VAL A 294 -6.99 3.22 -4.82
CA VAL A 294 -6.87 3.22 -3.35
C VAL A 294 -8.16 3.71 -2.70
N THR A 295 -8.76 4.77 -3.22
CA THR A 295 -10.07 5.28 -2.77
C THR A 295 -11.17 4.25 -3.02
N ALA A 296 -11.15 3.51 -4.13
CA ALA A 296 -12.10 2.42 -4.36
C ALA A 296 -11.96 1.31 -3.30
N ALA A 297 -10.74 0.95 -2.91
CA ALA A 297 -10.50 -0.02 -1.85
C ALA A 297 -10.94 0.49 -0.46
N ALA A 298 -10.79 1.80 -0.22
CA ALA A 298 -11.21 2.45 1.01
C ALA A 298 -12.74 2.52 1.15
N LEU A 299 -13.43 2.81 0.05
CA LEU A 299 -14.87 3.12 0.04
C LEU A 299 -15.77 1.95 -0.42
N ASP A 300 -15.22 0.77 -0.72
CA ASP A 300 -16.03 -0.36 -1.18
C ASP A 300 -17.04 -0.79 -0.10
N PRO A 301 -18.36 -0.70 -0.35
CA PRO A 301 -19.37 -1.10 0.62
C PRO A 301 -19.41 -2.61 0.87
N ARG A 302 -18.78 -3.42 0.02
CA ARG A 302 -18.77 -4.89 0.16
C ARG A 302 -17.87 -5.29 1.34
N GLN A 303 -18.50 -5.57 2.46
CA GLN A 303 -17.89 -6.25 3.60
C GLN A 303 -17.78 -7.76 3.30
N PRO A 304 -16.65 -8.43 3.58
CA PRO A 304 -16.75 -9.85 3.89
C PRO A 304 -17.55 -10.00 5.20
N PRO A 305 -18.50 -10.94 5.31
CA PRO A 305 -19.24 -11.14 6.56
C PRO A 305 -18.28 -11.42 7.72
N ALA A 306 -18.59 -10.88 8.90
CA ALA A 306 -17.80 -10.96 10.14
C ALA A 306 -17.49 -12.39 10.65
N ARG A 307 -18.01 -13.43 9.99
CA ARG A 307 -17.64 -14.82 10.20
C ARG A 307 -17.36 -15.45 8.84
N TRP A 308 -16.12 -15.90 8.66
CA TRP A 308 -15.75 -16.85 7.63
C TRP A 308 -16.48 -18.17 7.90
N GLY A 309 -17.73 -18.28 7.43
CA GLY A 309 -18.46 -19.54 7.37
C GLY A 309 -18.14 -20.26 6.07
N GLU A 310 -17.75 -21.54 6.16
CA GLU A 310 -17.21 -22.39 5.08
C GLU A 310 -18.09 -22.56 3.82
N HIS A 311 -19.32 -22.04 3.80
CA HIS A 311 -20.31 -22.40 2.77
C HIS A 311 -21.05 -21.23 2.09
N SER A 312 -20.51 -20.01 2.06
CA SER A 312 -21.11 -18.95 1.22
C SER A 312 -20.52 -18.92 -0.20
N ARG A 313 -21.36 -18.70 -1.23
CA ARG A 313 -20.93 -18.47 -2.62
C ARG A 313 -19.93 -17.30 -2.76
N TRP A 314 -19.90 -16.41 -1.77
CA TRP A 314 -18.97 -15.28 -1.61
C TRP A 314 -17.60 -15.69 -1.08
N ALA A 315 -17.50 -16.80 -0.34
CA ALA A 315 -16.25 -17.33 0.17
C ALA A 315 -15.26 -17.57 -0.97
N ARG A 316 -15.65 -18.26 -2.06
CA ARG A 316 -14.75 -18.64 -3.17
C ARG A 316 -14.05 -17.48 -3.90
N GLY A 317 -14.67 -16.30 -3.98
CA GLY A 317 -14.06 -15.12 -4.61
C GLY A 317 -13.21 -14.27 -3.66
N TRP A 318 -13.40 -14.44 -2.35
CA TRP A 318 -12.80 -13.63 -1.30
C TRP A 318 -11.85 -14.39 -0.39
N GLN A 319 -11.65 -15.71 -0.55
CA GLN A 319 -10.85 -16.59 0.35
C GLN A 319 -9.46 -16.05 0.72
N HIS A 320 -8.98 -15.05 -0.02
CA HIS A 320 -7.66 -14.45 0.13
C HIS A 320 -7.69 -12.92 0.36
N GLY A 321 -8.87 -12.34 0.57
CA GLY A 321 -9.11 -10.92 0.71
C GLY A 321 -9.06 -10.12 -0.61
N PRO A 322 -9.67 -8.93 -0.66
CA PRO A 322 -9.75 -8.15 -1.89
C PRO A 322 -8.44 -7.42 -2.17
N TYR A 323 -7.89 -7.63 -3.37
CA TYR A 323 -6.78 -6.85 -3.92
C TYR A 323 -7.29 -6.00 -5.08
N PHE A 324 -7.31 -4.69 -4.87
CA PHE A 324 -7.85 -3.73 -5.82
C PHE A 324 -6.81 -3.36 -6.87
N VAL A 325 -7.17 -3.59 -8.12
CA VAL A 325 -6.41 -3.13 -9.29
C VAL A 325 -7.40 -2.44 -10.22
N ASN A 326 -7.06 -1.24 -10.70
CA ASN A 326 -7.92 -0.48 -11.60
C ASN A 326 -9.37 -0.31 -11.07
N ARG A 327 -9.51 -0.07 -9.76
CA ARG A 327 -10.76 0.12 -9.00
C ARG A 327 -11.62 -1.13 -8.81
N ARG A 328 -11.12 -2.33 -9.13
CA ARG A 328 -11.86 -3.59 -9.00
C ARG A 328 -11.12 -4.55 -8.07
N PRO A 329 -11.82 -5.28 -7.19
CA PRO A 329 -11.22 -6.24 -6.25
C PRO A 329 -10.91 -7.58 -6.94
N ASN A 330 -10.24 -7.55 -8.08
CA ASN A 330 -9.91 -8.74 -8.88
C ASN A 330 -8.44 -8.74 -9.31
N GLY A 331 -7.59 -8.03 -8.57
CA GLY A 331 -6.16 -8.03 -8.79
C GLY A 331 -5.58 -9.43 -8.63
N PHE A 332 -4.60 -9.75 -9.46
CA PHE A 332 -3.86 -11.00 -9.34
C PHE A 332 -2.92 -10.93 -8.14
N GLN A 333 -3.07 -11.87 -7.21
CA GLN A 333 -2.22 -12.01 -6.03
C GLN A 333 -1.34 -13.24 -6.17
N SER A 334 -0.09 -13.18 -5.70
CA SER A 334 0.78 -14.37 -5.67
C SER A 334 0.18 -15.48 -4.78
N SER A 335 0.65 -16.72 -4.91
CA SER A 335 0.29 -17.77 -3.93
C SER A 335 0.86 -17.42 -2.55
N GLU A 336 2.07 -16.86 -2.55
CA GLU A 336 2.87 -16.53 -1.39
C GLU A 336 2.19 -15.45 -0.52
N SER A 337 1.47 -14.50 -1.14
CA SER A 337 0.74 -13.45 -0.41
C SER A 337 -0.56 -13.94 0.22
N ARG A 338 -1.08 -15.08 -0.25
CA ARG A 338 -2.40 -15.62 0.11
C ARG A 338 -2.34 -16.79 1.09
N GLN A 339 -1.17 -17.40 1.21
CA GLN A 339 -0.88 -18.54 2.06
C GLN A 339 -0.78 -18.10 3.52
N MET A 340 -1.65 -18.68 4.36
CA MET A 340 -1.77 -18.32 5.76
C MET A 340 -0.57 -18.81 6.58
N ASP A 341 -0.02 -19.97 6.26
CA ASP A 341 1.21 -20.54 6.83
C ASP A 341 2.40 -19.60 6.66
N LEU A 342 2.59 -19.03 5.46
CA LEU A 342 3.65 -18.04 5.21
C LEU A 342 3.40 -16.73 5.96
N ALA A 343 2.14 -16.28 6.04
CA ALA A 343 1.79 -15.09 6.81
C ALA A 343 2.02 -15.27 8.32
N LEU A 344 1.68 -16.45 8.86
CA LEU A 344 1.98 -16.83 10.24
C LEU A 344 3.49 -16.94 10.50
N GLY A 345 4.24 -17.51 9.55
CA GLY A 345 5.69 -17.56 9.59
C GLY A 345 6.29 -16.16 9.71
N LEU A 346 5.89 -15.23 8.83
CA LEU A 346 6.32 -13.83 8.89
C LEU A 346 5.95 -13.17 10.24
N TRP A 347 4.73 -13.39 10.73
CA TRP A 347 4.29 -12.81 11.99
C TRP A 347 5.12 -13.29 13.16
N THR A 348 5.20 -14.59 13.35
CA THR A 348 5.86 -15.20 14.51
C THR A 348 7.37 -14.95 14.54
N THR A 349 8.02 -14.93 13.37
CA THR A 349 9.48 -14.78 13.29
C THR A 349 9.97 -13.34 13.21
N VAL A 350 9.16 -12.42 12.70
CA VAL A 350 9.58 -11.03 12.46
C VAL A 350 8.68 -10.02 13.15
N LEU A 351 7.38 -10.02 12.84
CA LEU A 351 6.51 -8.90 13.20
C LEU A 351 6.09 -8.91 14.67
N GLU A 352 5.74 -10.07 15.23
CA GLU A 352 5.34 -10.24 16.62
C GLU A 352 6.48 -9.89 17.59
N PRO A 353 7.71 -10.40 17.44
CA PRO A 353 8.83 -10.01 18.30
C PRO A 353 9.11 -8.50 18.28
N MET A 354 8.99 -7.86 17.11
CA MET A 354 9.18 -6.41 16.99
C MET A 354 8.04 -5.60 17.61
N ALA A 355 6.81 -6.13 17.57
CA ALA A 355 5.63 -5.41 18.01
C ALA A 355 5.30 -5.61 19.49
N VAL A 356 5.63 -6.77 20.07
CA VAL A 356 5.22 -7.15 21.44
C VAL A 356 5.80 -6.20 22.49
N ASP A 357 7.03 -5.73 22.30
CA ASP A 357 7.67 -4.80 23.24
C ASP A 357 7.15 -3.36 23.10
N VAL A 358 6.59 -3.02 21.94
CA VAL A 358 6.11 -1.66 21.64
C VAL A 358 4.63 -1.51 21.94
N PHE A 359 3.81 -2.48 21.52
CA PHE A 359 2.36 -2.51 21.63
C PHE A 359 1.87 -3.88 22.13
N PRO A 360 2.20 -4.26 23.39
CA PRO A 360 1.97 -5.61 23.90
C PRO A 360 0.50 -6.04 23.91
N VAL A 361 -0.41 -5.11 24.20
CA VAL A 361 -1.85 -5.42 24.31
C VAL A 361 -2.44 -5.78 22.95
N THR A 362 -2.22 -4.95 21.93
CA THR A 362 -2.77 -5.14 20.59
C THR A 362 -2.03 -6.23 19.83
N THR A 363 -0.74 -6.42 20.07
CA THR A 363 0.02 -7.56 19.53
C THR A 363 -0.54 -8.89 20.06
N ARG A 364 -0.75 -9.00 21.38
CA ARG A 364 -1.38 -10.20 21.97
C ARG A 364 -2.80 -10.42 21.50
N GLU A 365 -3.55 -9.36 21.23
CA GLU A 365 -4.89 -9.47 20.64
C GLU A 365 -4.83 -10.16 19.28
N VAL A 366 -3.95 -9.71 18.39
CA VAL A 366 -3.76 -10.32 17.06
C VAL A 366 -3.31 -11.78 17.20
N SER A 367 -2.33 -12.07 18.05
CA SER A 367 -1.84 -13.44 18.27
C SER A 367 -2.93 -14.37 18.84
N LYS A 368 -3.79 -13.88 19.75
CA LYS A 368 -4.96 -14.63 20.24
C LYS A 368 -5.95 -14.91 19.12
N GLY A 369 -6.21 -13.92 18.27
CA GLY A 369 -7.05 -14.04 17.08
C GLY A 369 -6.54 -15.08 16.06
N LEU A 370 -5.29 -15.51 16.15
CA LEU A 370 -4.68 -16.52 15.28
C LEU A 370 -4.56 -17.91 15.92
N SER A 371 -4.96 -18.07 17.18
CA SER A 371 -4.79 -19.33 17.93
C SER A 371 -5.48 -20.53 17.26
N TRP A 372 -6.62 -20.31 16.61
CA TRP A 372 -7.37 -21.32 15.84
C TRP A 372 -6.73 -21.77 14.53
N VAL A 373 -5.75 -21.02 14.01
CA VAL A 373 -5.07 -21.33 12.73
C VAL A 373 -3.86 -22.24 12.95
N ARG A 374 -3.40 -22.38 14.21
CA ARG A 374 -2.22 -23.18 14.57
C ARG A 374 -2.50 -24.68 14.75
N PHE A 375 -3.74 -25.14 14.51
CA PHE A 375 -4.18 -26.53 14.71
C PHE A 375 -4.63 -27.18 13.41
#